data_AF-A0A652L7P3-F1
#
_entry.id   AF-A0A652L7P3-F1
#
_cell.length_a   1.000
_cell.length_b   1.000
_cell.length_c   1.000
_cell.angle_alpha   90.00
_cell.angle_beta   90.00
_cell.angle_gamma   90.00
#
_symmetry.space_group_name_H-M   'P 1'
#
loop_
_entity.id
_entity.type
_entity.pdbx_description
1 polymer ?
#
loop_
_entity_poly.entity_id
_entity_poly.type
_entity_poly.pdbx_seq_one_letter_code
_entity_poly.pdbx_strand_id
1 'polypeptide(L)'
;MDRFRRASAAALLTAVALAGAVSGAAASSGVPAPPSGERAQDLATRPALSAHSTARTVAAWEEFRVHGSARNVGAGTPVTLQQKQGKRWVSLPATMRTARSGEYTLRVKLGIKGENALRIVGGGAVSPVVRTTVN
;
A
#
# COMPACT_ATOMS: atom_id res chain seq x y z
N MET A 1 -22.63 -47.19 3.24
CA MET A 1 -22.15 -48.42 2.57
C MET A 1 -21.25 -47.93 1.45
N ASP A 2 -19.93 -48.01 1.40
CA ASP A 2 -18.87 -48.70 2.15
C ASP A 2 -17.59 -47.84 1.97
N ARG A 3 -16.86 -47.43 3.02
CA ARG A 3 -15.96 -48.21 3.88
C ARG A 3 -14.67 -48.68 3.19
N PHE A 4 -13.60 -47.93 3.50
CA PHE A 4 -12.34 -48.42 4.11
C PHE A 4 -11.19 -48.99 3.24
N ARG A 5 -9.97 -48.62 3.72
CA ARG A 5 -8.64 -49.30 3.66
C ARG A 5 -7.76 -48.85 2.48
N ARG A 6 -6.46 -48.56 2.61
CA ARG A 6 -5.37 -48.96 3.54
C ARG A 6 -4.37 -47.79 3.64
N ALA A 7 -3.83 -47.34 4.77
CA ALA A 7 -3.07 -47.98 5.85
C ALA A 7 -1.65 -48.46 5.45
N SER A 8 -0.69 -48.12 6.33
CA SER A 8 0.66 -48.68 6.58
C SER A 8 1.86 -47.84 6.11
N ALA A 9 2.98 -47.70 6.83
CA ALA A 9 3.39 -47.80 8.23
C ALA A 9 4.94 -47.69 8.27
N ALA A 10 5.49 -47.21 9.40
CA ALA A 10 6.78 -47.57 10.02
C ALA A 10 8.10 -47.29 9.26
N ALA A 11 8.99 -46.40 9.77
CA ALA A 11 10.06 -46.64 10.79
C ALA A 11 11.40 -47.01 10.07
N LEU A 12 12.63 -46.69 10.48
CA LEU A 12 13.36 -46.61 11.76
C LEU A 12 14.61 -45.72 11.54
N LEU A 13 14.94 -44.76 12.41
CA LEU A 13 16.04 -44.78 13.40
C LEU A 13 17.41 -45.34 12.94
N THR A 14 18.43 -44.47 12.92
CA THR A 14 19.81 -44.83 13.27
C THR A 14 20.45 -43.69 14.07
N ALA A 15 20.77 -43.99 15.33
CA ALA A 15 21.55 -43.18 16.23
C ALA A 15 23.05 -43.48 16.03
N VAL A 16 23.90 -42.46 16.14
CA VAL A 16 25.30 -42.65 16.55
C VAL A 16 25.66 -41.53 17.52
N ALA A 17 26.28 -41.94 18.63
CA ALA A 17 26.59 -41.11 19.78
C ALA A 17 28.12 -41.04 20.01
N LEU A 18 28.51 -40.04 20.82
CA LEU A 18 29.79 -39.87 21.55
C LEU A 18 30.93 -39.23 20.73
N ALA A 19 31.73 -38.26 21.20
CA ALA A 19 31.93 -37.64 22.51
C ALA A 19 32.74 -36.32 22.35
N GLY A 20 32.72 -35.45 23.37
CA GLY A 20 33.61 -34.28 23.49
C GLY A 20 32.94 -33.11 24.22
N ALA A 21 32.84 -33.16 25.56
CA ALA A 21 33.74 -32.47 26.50
C ALA A 21 33.39 -30.98 26.75
N VAL A 22 32.70 -30.80 27.89
CA VAL A 22 32.58 -29.63 28.79
C VAL A 22 33.32 -28.32 28.44
N SER A 23 32.57 -27.22 28.36
CA SER A 23 32.83 -25.96 29.09
C SER A 23 31.61 -25.06 29.00
N GLY A 24 31.14 -24.61 30.17
CA GLY A 24 29.92 -23.83 30.30
C GLY A 24 30.05 -22.39 29.81
N ALA A 25 28.93 -21.83 29.38
CA ALA A 25 28.54 -20.44 29.58
C ALA A 25 27.06 -20.32 29.23
N ALA A 26 26.23 -19.96 30.21
CA ALA A 26 24.88 -19.51 29.96
C ALA A 26 24.94 -18.16 29.22
N ALA A 27 24.24 -18.02 28.09
CA ALA A 27 23.60 -16.78 27.66
C ALA A 27 22.82 -16.97 26.34
N SER A 28 21.50 -16.77 26.47
CA SER A 28 20.57 -16.20 25.48
C SER A 28 20.55 -16.75 24.05
N SER A 29 19.40 -17.36 23.72
CA SER A 29 18.88 -17.50 22.36
C SER A 29 18.94 -16.15 21.62
N GLY A 30 20.01 -15.95 20.86
CA GLY A 30 20.06 -14.93 19.83
C GLY A 30 19.10 -15.33 18.72
N VAL A 31 17.84 -14.92 18.83
CA VAL A 31 16.95 -14.83 17.67
C VAL A 31 17.67 -13.96 16.65
N PRO A 32 17.93 -14.44 15.42
CA PRO A 32 18.49 -13.58 14.38
C PRO A 32 17.55 -12.39 14.21
N ALA A 33 18.03 -11.19 14.52
CA ALA A 33 17.27 -9.98 14.23
C ALA A 33 17.02 -9.94 12.71
N PRO A 34 15.77 -9.70 12.25
CA PRO A 34 15.51 -9.58 10.82
C PRO A 34 16.32 -8.39 10.27
N PRO A 35 16.88 -8.47 9.05
CA PRO A 35 17.64 -7.39 8.45
C PRO A 35 16.72 -6.18 8.26
N SER A 36 16.75 -5.27 9.22
CA SER A 36 15.82 -4.13 9.29
C SER A 36 16.35 -2.88 8.57
N GLY A 37 17.54 -2.98 7.96
CA GLY A 37 18.24 -1.84 7.35
C GLY A 37 17.91 -1.61 5.87
N GLU A 38 17.83 -2.64 5.04
CA GLU A 38 17.69 -2.46 3.58
C GLU A 38 16.26 -2.13 3.15
N ARG A 39 15.25 -2.77 3.76
CA ARG A 39 13.84 -2.56 3.40
C ARG A 39 13.33 -1.15 3.80
N ALA A 40 13.88 -0.55 4.85
CA ALA A 40 13.49 0.79 5.30
C ALA A 40 14.03 1.89 4.38
N GLN A 41 15.27 1.74 3.89
CA GLN A 41 15.90 2.70 2.97
C GLN A 41 15.22 2.71 1.60
N ASP A 42 14.85 1.54 1.09
CA ASP A 42 14.11 1.39 -0.17
C ASP A 42 12.73 2.09 -0.13
N LEU A 43 12.03 2.07 1.01
CA LEU A 43 10.77 2.81 1.18
C LEU A 43 10.97 4.34 1.20
N ALA A 44 12.12 4.82 1.69
CA ALA A 44 12.40 6.24 1.80
C ALA A 44 12.69 6.90 0.44
N THR A 45 13.19 6.15 -0.54
CA THR A 45 13.51 6.64 -1.90
C THR A 45 12.38 6.40 -2.90
N ARG A 46 11.41 5.54 -2.58
CA ARG A 46 10.28 5.25 -3.49
C ARG A 46 9.39 6.47 -3.71
N PRO A 47 8.91 6.68 -4.95
CA PRO A 47 7.84 7.64 -5.23
C PRO A 47 6.61 7.36 -4.38
N ALA A 48 6.07 8.38 -3.73
CA ALA A 48 4.87 8.27 -2.93
C ALA A 48 3.95 9.47 -3.13
N LEU A 49 2.64 9.24 -3.11
CA LEU A 49 1.62 10.28 -3.22
C LEU A 49 0.69 10.22 -2.00
N SER A 50 0.30 11.39 -1.50
CA SER A 50 -0.75 11.54 -0.50
C SER A 50 -1.97 12.23 -1.11
N ALA A 51 -3.17 11.97 -0.59
CA ALA A 51 -4.36 12.65 -1.05
C ALA A 51 -5.33 12.83 0.11
N HIS A 52 -5.93 14.02 0.19
CA HIS A 52 -6.99 14.35 1.14
C HIS A 52 -7.99 15.30 0.47
N SER A 53 -9.27 15.05 0.71
CA SER A 53 -10.33 15.94 0.24
C SER A 53 -10.61 17.04 1.27
N THR A 54 -10.89 18.25 0.82
CA THR A 54 -11.38 19.34 1.69
C THR A 54 -12.79 19.07 2.21
N ALA A 55 -13.56 18.24 1.49
CA ALA A 55 -14.94 17.93 1.81
C ALA A 55 -15.16 16.41 1.84
N ARG A 56 -15.78 15.95 2.92
CA ARG A 56 -16.26 14.55 3.03
C ARG A 56 -17.59 14.36 2.32
N THR A 57 -18.39 15.42 2.20
CA THR A 57 -19.69 15.42 1.54
C THR A 57 -19.81 16.67 0.68
N VAL A 58 -20.31 16.52 -0.54
CA VAL A 58 -20.52 17.61 -1.51
C VAL A 58 -21.84 17.41 -2.25
N ALA A 59 -22.46 18.47 -2.76
CA ALA A 59 -23.57 18.33 -3.69
C ALA A 59 -23.08 17.83 -5.06
N ALA A 60 -23.96 17.18 -5.82
CA ALA A 60 -23.65 16.84 -7.20
C ALA A 60 -23.23 18.08 -8.00
N TRP A 61 -22.13 17.97 -8.74
CA TRP A 61 -21.51 19.05 -9.53
C TRP A 61 -20.91 20.21 -8.74
N GLU A 62 -20.91 20.14 -7.41
CA GLU A 62 -20.20 21.09 -6.57
C GLU A 62 -18.68 20.92 -6.73
N GLU A 63 -17.98 22.06 -6.79
CA GLU A 63 -16.52 22.05 -6.84
C GLU A 63 -15.97 21.86 -5.42
N PHE A 64 -15.10 20.87 -5.26
CA PHE A 64 -14.28 20.72 -4.06
C PHE A 64 -12.82 20.49 -4.43
N ARG A 65 -11.94 20.53 -3.42
CA ARG A 65 -10.51 20.41 -3.62
C ARG A 65 -9.98 19.10 -3.07
N VAL A 66 -9.08 18.49 -3.81
CA VAL A 66 -8.26 17.36 -3.35
C VAL A 66 -6.83 17.84 -3.30
N HIS A 67 -6.30 17.93 -2.08
CA HIS A 67 -4.93 18.31 -1.81
C HIS A 67 -4.06 17.06 -1.65
N GLY A 68 -2.78 17.20 -1.92
CA GLY A 68 -1.84 16.13 -1.74
C GLY A 68 -0.40 16.61 -1.87
N SER A 69 0.50 15.70 -1.54
CA SER A 69 1.94 15.89 -1.66
C SER A 69 2.58 14.66 -2.30
N ALA A 70 3.56 14.92 -3.13
CA ALA A 70 4.38 13.92 -3.80
C ALA A 70 5.78 13.91 -3.16
N ARG A 71 6.22 12.73 -2.74
CA ARG A 71 7.57 12.49 -2.21
C ARG A 71 8.37 11.69 -3.23
N ASN A 72 9.64 12.02 -3.41
CA ASN A 72 10.52 11.38 -4.41
C ASN A 72 9.94 11.39 -5.83
N VAL A 73 9.16 12.42 -6.16
CA VAL A 73 8.59 12.67 -7.49
C VAL A 73 9.10 14.02 -7.97
N GLY A 74 9.56 14.08 -9.22
CA GLY A 74 10.08 15.33 -9.79
C GLY A 74 9.02 16.43 -9.82
N ALA A 75 9.46 17.68 -9.64
CA ALA A 75 8.60 18.84 -9.86
C ALA A 75 8.09 18.88 -11.31
N GLY A 76 6.86 19.35 -11.52
CA GLY A 76 6.25 19.41 -12.85
C GLY A 76 5.71 18.06 -13.34
N THR A 77 5.77 17.01 -12.52
CA THR A 77 5.22 15.69 -12.87
C THR A 77 3.70 15.78 -12.96
N PRO A 78 3.08 15.26 -14.04
CA PRO A 78 1.63 15.20 -14.14
C PRO A 78 1.06 14.19 -13.14
N VAL A 79 0.04 14.64 -12.41
CA VAL A 79 -0.81 13.84 -11.53
C VAL A 79 -2.25 13.95 -12.00
N THR A 80 -2.95 12.82 -12.00
CA THR A 80 -4.33 12.71 -12.47
C THR A 80 -5.21 12.11 -11.39
N LEU A 81 -6.42 12.63 -11.26
CA LEU A 81 -7.42 12.06 -10.37
C LEU A 81 -8.11 10.87 -11.05
N GLN A 82 -8.22 9.76 -10.33
CA GLN A 82 -9.01 8.62 -10.73
C GLN A 82 -10.18 8.43 -9.77
N GLN A 83 -11.33 8.08 -10.33
CA GLN A 83 -12.53 7.72 -9.60
C GLN A 83 -12.81 6.23 -9.82
N LYS A 84 -13.19 5.53 -8.76
CA LYS A 84 -13.64 4.14 -8.89
C LYS A 84 -15.07 4.11 -9.45
N GLN A 85 -15.24 3.49 -10.61
CA GLN A 85 -16.53 3.25 -11.23
C GLN A 85 -16.75 1.74 -11.33
N GLY A 86 -17.65 1.23 -10.49
CA GLY A 86 -17.83 -0.21 -10.29
C GLY A 86 -16.54 -0.90 -9.82
N LYS A 87 -16.00 -1.78 -10.65
CA LYS A 87 -14.76 -2.54 -10.36
C LYS A 87 -13.49 -1.89 -10.93
N ARG A 88 -13.61 -0.80 -11.70
CA ARG A 88 -12.49 -0.19 -12.45
C ARG A 88 -12.17 1.20 -11.92
N TRP A 89 -10.93 1.61 -12.08
CA TRP A 89 -10.50 2.98 -11.84
C TRP A 89 -10.52 3.73 -13.17
N VAL A 90 -11.26 4.84 -13.21
CA VAL A 90 -11.42 5.68 -14.38
C VAL A 90 -10.69 6.99 -14.13
N SER A 91 -9.79 7.37 -15.02
CA SER A 91 -9.13 8.68 -14.96
C SER A 91 -10.11 9.78 -15.33
N LEU A 92 -10.26 10.74 -14.44
CA LEU A 92 -10.98 11.96 -14.73
C LEU A 92 -10.10 12.89 -15.57
N PRO A 93 -10.68 13.75 -16.42
CA PRO A 93 -9.91 14.69 -17.25
C PRO A 93 -9.15 15.75 -16.43
N ALA A 94 -9.29 15.77 -15.10
CA ALA A 94 -8.54 16.63 -14.21
C ALA A 94 -7.08 16.13 -14.05
N THR A 95 -6.16 16.82 -14.72
CA THR A 95 -4.71 16.62 -14.56
C THR A 95 -4.07 17.91 -14.06
N MET A 96 -3.13 17.79 -13.12
CA MET A 96 -2.32 18.90 -12.65
C MET A 96 -0.86 18.52 -12.56
N ARG A 97 0.05 19.49 -12.56
CA ARG A 97 1.47 19.26 -12.32
C ARG A 97 1.83 19.50 -10.86
N THR A 98 2.72 18.68 -10.32
CA THR A 98 3.28 18.88 -8.97
C THR A 98 4.06 20.19 -8.90
N ALA A 99 3.90 20.93 -7.81
CA ALA A 99 4.70 22.12 -7.53
C ALA A 99 6.17 21.74 -7.25
N ARG A 100 7.07 22.74 -7.18
CA ARG A 100 8.46 22.50 -6.75
C ARG A 100 8.56 21.95 -5.32
N SER A 101 7.59 22.27 -4.47
CA SER A 101 7.45 21.70 -3.13
C SER A 101 6.95 20.25 -3.12
N GLY A 102 6.58 19.69 -4.28
CA GLY A 102 5.92 18.38 -4.40
C GLY A 102 4.42 18.43 -4.11
N GLU A 103 3.87 19.57 -3.67
CA GLU A 103 2.45 19.71 -3.37
C GLU A 103 1.60 19.85 -4.63
N TYR A 104 0.33 19.49 -4.51
CA TYR A 104 -0.68 19.68 -5.53
C TYR A 104 -2.08 19.83 -4.92
N THR A 105 -2.96 20.46 -5.67
CA THR A 105 -4.36 20.73 -5.34
C THR A 105 -5.20 20.61 -6.62
N LEU A 106 -6.02 19.57 -6.73
CA LEU A 106 -6.94 19.41 -7.85
C LEU A 106 -8.31 19.97 -7.49
N ARG A 107 -8.94 20.65 -8.44
CA ARG A 107 -10.35 21.04 -8.37
C ARG A 107 -11.19 19.97 -9.04
N VAL A 108 -12.23 19.51 -8.36
CA VAL A 108 -12.97 18.32 -8.77
C VAL A 108 -14.45 18.62 -8.67
N LYS A 109 -15.20 18.19 -9.68
CA LYS A 109 -16.67 18.15 -9.67
C LYS A 109 -17.09 16.71 -9.87
N LEU A 110 -17.96 16.20 -9.00
CA LEU A 110 -18.48 14.84 -9.09
C LEU A 110 -19.98 14.87 -9.34
N GLY A 111 -20.42 14.23 -10.41
CA GLY A 111 -21.85 14.10 -10.74
C GLY A 111 -22.47 12.78 -10.28
N ILE A 112 -21.64 11.76 -9.98
CA ILE A 112 -22.12 10.44 -9.55
C ILE A 112 -22.47 10.51 -8.06
N LYS A 113 -23.76 10.39 -7.74
CA LYS A 113 -24.28 10.40 -6.37
C LYS A 113 -23.84 9.17 -5.56
N GLY A 114 -23.83 9.34 -4.25
CA GLY A 114 -23.44 8.30 -3.29
C GLY A 114 -21.95 8.33 -2.94
N GLU A 115 -21.43 7.21 -2.45
CA GLU A 115 -20.05 7.11 -2.02
C GLU A 115 -19.09 7.00 -3.22
N ASN A 116 -18.14 7.92 -3.29
CA ASN A 116 -17.13 7.99 -4.33
C ASN A 116 -15.75 7.70 -3.75
N ALA A 117 -15.10 6.66 -4.29
CA ALA A 117 -13.70 6.37 -3.99
C ALA A 117 -12.81 7.03 -5.04
N LEU A 118 -11.89 7.86 -4.57
CA LEU A 118 -10.97 8.68 -5.36
C LEU A 118 -9.53 8.29 -5.05
N ARG A 119 -8.63 8.40 -6.03
CA ARG A 119 -7.19 8.28 -5.83
C ARG A 119 -6.43 9.15 -6.83
N ILE A 120 -5.20 9.52 -6.48
CA ILE A 120 -4.29 10.25 -7.37
C ILE A 120 -3.26 9.26 -7.92
N VAL A 121 -2.94 9.40 -9.20
CA VAL A 121 -1.88 8.64 -9.87
C VAL A 121 -0.93 9.59 -10.58
N GLY A 122 0.36 9.29 -10.57
CA GLY A 122 1.38 10.09 -11.26
C GLY A 122 2.78 9.81 -10.73
N GLY A 123 3.80 10.07 -11.54
CA GLY A 123 5.20 9.92 -11.12
C GLY A 123 5.59 8.50 -10.65
N GLY A 124 4.91 7.47 -11.16
CA GLY A 124 5.15 6.07 -10.76
C GLY A 124 4.50 5.66 -9.43
N ALA A 125 3.71 6.54 -8.80
CA ALA A 125 3.07 6.30 -7.52
C ALA A 125 1.54 6.40 -7.60
N VAL A 126 0.88 5.82 -6.59
CA VAL A 126 -0.57 5.84 -6.40
C VAL A 126 -0.86 6.27 -4.97
N SER A 127 -1.75 7.24 -4.79
CA SER A 127 -2.14 7.68 -3.45
C SER A 127 -3.05 6.66 -2.76
N PRO A 128 -3.15 6.72 -1.41
CA PRO A 128 -4.25 6.11 -0.69
C PRO A 128 -5.62 6.56 -1.22
N VAL A 129 -6.64 5.73 -1.00
CA VAL A 129 -8.01 6.01 -1.44
C VAL A 129 -8.66 7.04 -0.54
N VAL A 130 -9.17 8.11 -1.13
CA VAL A 130 -9.97 9.15 -0.49
C VAL A 130 -11.45 8.85 -0.76
N ARG A 131 -12.29 8.92 0.27
CA ARG A 131 -13.74 8.71 0.14
C ARG A 131 -14.48 10.03 0.31
N THR A 132 -15.39 10.31 -0.61
CA THR A 132 -16.26 11.50 -0.58
C THR A 132 -17.68 11.08 -0.96
N THR A 133 -18.67 11.57 -0.23
CA THR A 133 -20.09 11.32 -0.52
C THR A 133 -20.67 12.47 -1.33
N VAL A 134 -21.44 12.13 -2.37
CA VAL A 134 -22.15 13.11 -3.20
C VAL A 134 -23.65 12.99 -2.94
N ASN A 135 -24.29 14.09 -2.54
CA ASN A 135 -25.73 14.16 -2.24
C ASN A 135 -26.58 14.54 -3.46
#